data_AF-A0A9E1WDD9-F1
#
_entry.id   AF-A0A9E1WDD9-F1
#
_cell.length_a   1.000
_cell.length_b   1.000
_cell.length_c   1.000
_cell.angle_alpha   90.00
_cell.angle_beta   90.00
_cell.angle_gamma   90.00
#
_symmetry.space_group_name_H-M   'P 1'
#
loop_
_entity.id
_entity.type
_entity.pdbx_description
1 polymer ?
#
loop_
_entity_poly.entity_id
_entity_poly.type
_entity_poly.pdbx_seq_one_letter_code
_entity_poly.pdbx_strand_id
1 'polypeptide(L)'
;ANKAMGALLGSGSSDQRIQSIEQAFDIPVDARGRGRSDFECIFMLAPDPVTARSWRPLLVFHMTGEVPVYATSAINDGVINTRNRDLNGVVFLETPAMLPPSPAGRLGRLVALGRDALVMAQHWQQALTTENWIIKGQTGLLRRRADGSIARALDLATFDGAEVRALE
;
A
#
# COMPACT_ATOMS: atom_id res chain seq x y z
N ALA A 1 -14.38 -2.09 -13.55
CA ALA A 1 -13.21 -1.49 -12.86
C ALA A 1 -12.69 -0.26 -13.61
N ASN A 2 -12.21 -0.39 -14.86
CA ASN A 2 -11.58 0.70 -15.61
C ASN A 2 -12.42 2.00 -15.68
N LYS A 3 -13.69 1.91 -16.08
CA LYS A 3 -14.61 3.06 -16.16
C LYS A 3 -14.80 3.80 -14.82
N ALA A 4 -14.87 3.06 -13.72
CA ALA A 4 -15.01 3.65 -12.38
C ALA A 4 -13.72 4.36 -11.94
N MET A 5 -12.56 3.78 -12.27
CA MET A 5 -11.26 4.39 -11.99
C MET A 5 -11.06 5.69 -12.79
N GLY A 6 -11.45 5.68 -14.06
CA GLY A 6 -11.40 6.87 -14.89
C GLY A 6 -12.32 7.99 -14.39
N ALA A 7 -13.53 7.65 -13.91
CA ALA A 7 -14.40 8.63 -13.28
C ALA A 7 -13.79 9.23 -12.00
N LEU A 8 -13.15 8.41 -11.16
CA LEU A 8 -12.53 8.84 -9.90
C LEU A 8 -11.31 9.76 -10.12
N LEU A 9 -10.47 9.43 -11.10
CA LEU A 9 -9.25 10.17 -11.44
C LEU A 9 -9.46 11.27 -12.50
N GLY A 10 -10.70 11.51 -12.93
CA GLY A 10 -11.08 12.63 -13.80
C GLY A 10 -10.80 12.44 -15.30
N SER A 11 -10.27 11.30 -15.73
CA SER A 11 -10.18 10.96 -17.15
C SER A 11 -11.55 10.59 -17.75
N GLY A 12 -12.50 10.13 -16.94
CA GLY A 12 -13.78 9.61 -17.43
C GLY A 12 -14.64 10.62 -18.20
N SER A 13 -14.67 11.89 -17.77
CA SER A 13 -15.37 12.96 -18.51
C SER A 13 -14.61 13.38 -19.76
N SER A 14 -13.28 13.24 -19.75
CA SER A 14 -12.46 13.51 -20.93
C SER A 14 -12.63 12.40 -21.98
N ASP A 15 -12.62 11.13 -21.58
CA ASP A 15 -12.80 9.97 -22.48
C ASP A 15 -14.17 10.00 -23.17
N GLN A 16 -15.24 10.34 -22.45
CA GLN A 16 -16.57 10.53 -23.06
C GLN A 16 -16.61 11.69 -24.05
N ARG A 17 -15.89 12.77 -23.76
CA ARG A 17 -15.79 13.94 -24.65
C ARG A 17 -14.97 13.63 -25.90
N ILE A 18 -13.91 12.84 -25.76
CA ILE A 18 -13.07 12.37 -26.87
C ILE A 18 -13.91 11.48 -27.79
N GLN A 19 -14.60 10.48 -27.24
CA GLN A 19 -15.48 9.59 -28.01
C GLN A 19 -16.59 10.32 -28.74
N SER A 20 -17.21 11.33 -28.11
CA SER A 20 -18.28 12.12 -28.76
C SER A 20 -17.75 13.02 -29.88
N ILE A 21 -16.52 13.53 -29.80
CA ILE A 21 -15.89 14.28 -30.89
C ILE A 21 -15.46 13.34 -32.02
N GLU A 22 -14.87 12.18 -31.73
CA GLU A 22 -14.51 11.19 -32.76
C GLU A 22 -15.74 10.73 -33.55
N GLN A 23 -16.85 10.46 -32.86
CA GLN A 23 -18.11 10.08 -33.50
C GLN A 23 -18.75 11.21 -34.31
N ALA A 24 -18.59 12.47 -33.88
CA ALA A 24 -19.18 13.62 -34.55
C ALA A 24 -18.42 14.03 -35.82
N PHE A 25 -17.12 13.79 -35.87
CA PHE A 25 -16.26 14.26 -36.96
C PHE A 25 -15.65 13.15 -37.82
N ASP A 26 -15.77 11.87 -37.42
CA ASP A 26 -15.19 10.69 -38.11
C ASP A 26 -13.67 10.80 -38.30
N ILE A 27 -12.99 11.49 -37.36
CA ILE A 27 -11.55 11.70 -37.33
C ILE A 27 -11.05 11.24 -35.96
N PRO A 28 -9.99 10.41 -35.88
CA PRO A 28 -9.37 10.10 -34.60
C PRO A 28 -8.81 11.39 -33.99
N VAL A 29 -9.17 11.66 -32.74
CA VAL A 29 -8.72 12.85 -32.02
C VAL A 29 -7.58 12.41 -31.10
N ASP A 30 -6.36 12.96 -31.28
CA ASP A 30 -5.24 12.74 -30.33
C ASP A 30 -5.45 13.58 -29.06
N ALA A 31 -6.57 13.32 -28.39
CA ALA A 31 -6.88 13.89 -27.09
C ALA A 31 -6.73 12.76 -26.07
N ARG A 32 -5.76 12.91 -25.16
CA ARG A 32 -5.64 12.04 -23.98
C ARG A 32 -6.50 12.61 -22.88
N GLY A 33 -7.24 11.75 -22.17
CA GLY A 33 -8.00 12.17 -21.01
C GLY A 33 -7.09 12.91 -20.03
N ARG A 34 -7.40 14.18 -19.72
CA ARG A 34 -6.58 14.94 -18.78
C ARG A 34 -6.91 14.45 -17.38
N GLY A 35 -6.03 13.60 -16.83
CA GLY A 35 -6.13 13.16 -15.45
C GLY A 35 -6.11 14.36 -14.50
N ARG A 36 -6.74 14.19 -13.35
CA ARG A 36 -6.68 15.18 -12.27
C ARG A 36 -5.25 15.32 -11.76
N SER A 37 -4.85 16.55 -11.45
CA SER A 37 -3.53 16.93 -10.94
C SER A 37 -3.61 17.70 -9.62
N ASP A 38 -4.77 17.68 -8.97
CA ASP A 38 -5.05 18.42 -7.74
C ASP A 38 -4.75 17.62 -6.46
N PHE A 39 -4.23 16.40 -6.61
CA PHE A 39 -3.82 15.55 -5.50
C PHE A 39 -2.31 15.31 -5.52
N GLU A 40 -1.70 15.41 -4.35
CA GLU A 40 -0.26 15.23 -4.15
C GLU A 40 0.10 13.78 -3.78
N CYS A 41 -0.89 12.96 -3.40
CA CYS A 41 -0.71 11.54 -3.13
C CYS A 41 -2.02 10.75 -3.31
N ILE A 42 -1.90 9.43 -3.42
CA ILE A 42 -3.04 8.49 -3.42
C ILE A 42 -2.86 7.49 -2.29
N PHE A 43 -3.87 7.29 -1.46
CA PHE A 43 -3.89 6.20 -0.47
C PHE A 43 -4.76 5.04 -0.97
N MET A 44 -4.13 3.95 -1.42
CA MET A 44 -4.77 2.78 -2.00
C MET A 44 -5.18 1.77 -0.91
N LEU A 45 -6.47 1.76 -0.59
CA LEU A 45 -7.10 0.80 0.34
C LEU A 45 -7.52 -0.50 -0.37
N ALA A 46 -6.55 -1.22 -0.95
CA ALA A 46 -6.83 -2.53 -1.52
C ALA A 46 -6.98 -3.60 -0.41
N PRO A 47 -8.02 -4.44 -0.45
CA PRO A 47 -8.26 -5.46 0.59
C PRO A 47 -7.29 -6.63 0.54
N ASP A 48 -6.67 -6.88 -0.62
CA ASP A 48 -5.78 -8.02 -0.86
C ASP A 48 -4.77 -7.72 -2.00
N PRO A 49 -3.70 -8.52 -2.13
CA PRO A 49 -2.66 -8.31 -3.15
C PRO A 49 -3.16 -8.48 -4.59
N VAL A 50 -4.15 -9.34 -4.85
CA VAL A 50 -4.69 -9.54 -6.20
C VAL A 50 -5.44 -8.28 -6.66
N THR A 51 -6.25 -7.72 -5.78
CA THR A 51 -6.95 -6.46 -6.02
C THR A 51 -5.96 -5.31 -6.19
N ALA A 52 -4.94 -5.21 -5.33
CA ALA A 52 -3.91 -4.17 -5.42
C ALA A 52 -3.15 -4.20 -6.76
N ARG A 53 -2.68 -5.39 -7.17
CA ARG A 53 -1.98 -5.61 -8.46
C ARG A 53 -2.86 -5.26 -9.66
N SER A 54 -4.18 -5.32 -9.51
CA SER A 54 -5.14 -4.92 -10.54
C SER A 54 -5.40 -3.41 -10.55
N TRP A 55 -5.40 -2.76 -9.38
CA TRP A 55 -5.69 -1.33 -9.25
C TRP A 55 -4.50 -0.46 -9.65
N ARG A 56 -3.28 -0.81 -9.23
CA ARG A 56 -2.11 0.05 -9.46
C ARG A 56 -1.86 0.36 -10.94
N PRO A 57 -1.89 -0.59 -11.89
CA PRO A 57 -1.77 -0.29 -13.32
C PRO A 57 -2.87 0.66 -13.84
N LEU A 58 -4.11 0.51 -13.34
CA LEU A 58 -5.20 1.42 -13.70
C LEU A 58 -4.99 2.83 -13.12
N LEU A 59 -4.44 2.93 -11.90
CA LEU A 59 -4.07 4.21 -11.33
C LEU A 59 -2.99 4.88 -12.19
N VAL A 60 -1.93 4.15 -12.56
CA VAL A 60 -0.84 4.67 -13.43
C VAL A 60 -1.40 5.16 -14.76
N PHE A 61 -2.32 4.41 -15.35
CA PHE A 61 -2.91 4.75 -16.64
C PHE A 61 -3.73 6.05 -16.61
N HIS A 62 -4.45 6.30 -15.51
CA HIS A 62 -5.38 7.44 -15.41
C HIS A 62 -4.82 8.65 -14.66
N MET A 63 -3.72 8.50 -13.91
CA MET A 63 -3.07 9.62 -13.22
C MET A 63 -2.26 10.49 -14.19
N THR A 64 -2.04 11.74 -13.81
CA THR A 64 -1.12 12.65 -14.52
C THR A 64 0.08 12.93 -13.64
N GLY A 65 1.29 12.76 -14.18
CA GLY A 65 2.55 12.93 -13.44
C GLY A 65 2.89 11.78 -12.49
N GLU A 66 3.94 11.96 -11.70
CA GLU A 66 4.45 10.97 -10.76
C GLU A 66 3.86 11.19 -9.36
N VAL A 67 2.58 10.83 -9.18
CA VAL A 67 1.93 10.92 -7.86
C VAL A 67 2.28 9.69 -7.01
N PRO A 68 2.83 9.86 -5.79
CA PRO A 68 3.14 8.75 -4.90
C PRO A 68 1.86 8.02 -4.46
N VAL A 69 1.93 6.69 -4.48
CA VAL A 69 0.85 5.81 -4.03
C VAL A 69 1.26 5.15 -2.72
N TYR A 70 0.47 5.37 -1.69
CA TYR A 70 0.60 4.77 -0.37
C TYR A 70 -0.40 3.63 -0.19
N ALA A 71 -0.05 2.60 0.58
CA ALA A 71 -0.95 1.50 0.89
C ALA A 71 -0.70 0.89 2.28
N THR A 72 -1.58 -0.02 2.69
CA THR A 72 -1.41 -0.83 3.92
C THR A 72 -0.69 -2.14 3.62
N SER A 73 -0.27 -2.88 4.66
CA SER A 73 0.36 -4.21 4.53
C SER A 73 -0.52 -5.25 3.81
N ALA A 74 -1.81 -4.98 3.60
CA ALA A 74 -2.74 -5.89 2.93
C ALA A 74 -2.33 -6.21 1.48
N ILE A 75 -1.52 -5.36 0.85
CA ILE A 75 -1.06 -5.55 -0.53
C ILE A 75 0.10 -6.55 -0.65
N ASN A 76 0.67 -6.99 0.48
CA ASN A 76 1.77 -7.95 0.54
C ASN A 76 1.29 -9.30 1.10
N ASP A 77 1.37 -10.38 0.32
CA ASP A 77 1.07 -11.75 0.77
C ASP A 77 2.27 -12.44 1.43
N GLY A 78 3.45 -11.79 1.48
CA GLY A 78 4.67 -12.37 2.03
C GLY A 78 5.29 -13.44 1.13
N VAL A 79 4.96 -13.45 -0.17
CA VAL A 79 5.48 -14.42 -1.14
C VAL A 79 6.17 -13.69 -2.28
N ILE A 80 7.33 -14.21 -2.68
CA ILE A 80 8.02 -13.76 -3.91
C ILE A 80 7.14 -14.13 -5.09
N ASN A 81 6.61 -13.12 -5.79
CA ASN A 81 5.69 -13.31 -6.89
C ASN A 81 6.04 -12.33 -7.99
N THR A 82 6.25 -12.82 -9.21
CA THR A 82 6.61 -11.97 -10.36
C THR A 82 5.57 -10.90 -10.67
N ARG A 83 4.30 -11.09 -10.28
CA ARG A 83 3.22 -10.11 -10.39
C ARG A 83 3.32 -8.97 -9.37
N ASN A 84 4.20 -9.06 -8.36
CA ASN A 84 4.48 -7.94 -7.48
C ASN A 84 5.05 -6.73 -8.22
N ARG A 85 5.59 -6.93 -9.44
CA ARG A 85 6.05 -5.83 -10.31
C ARG A 85 4.97 -4.82 -10.62
N ASP A 86 3.70 -5.24 -10.63
CA ASP A 86 2.55 -4.38 -10.87
C ASP A 86 2.33 -3.39 -9.70
N LEU A 87 2.95 -3.65 -8.54
CA LEU A 87 2.95 -2.81 -7.35
C LEU A 87 4.25 -2.01 -7.18
N ASN A 88 5.18 -2.04 -8.14
CA ASN A 88 6.42 -1.27 -8.05
C ASN A 88 6.15 0.22 -7.81
N GLY A 89 6.94 0.81 -6.90
CA GLY A 89 6.82 2.22 -6.51
C GLY A 89 5.64 2.54 -5.58
N VAL A 90 4.82 1.56 -5.19
CA VAL A 90 3.85 1.74 -4.10
C VAL A 90 4.60 1.71 -2.78
N VAL A 91 4.47 2.76 -1.98
CA VAL A 91 4.98 2.82 -0.62
C VAL A 91 3.94 2.23 0.32
N PHE A 92 4.31 1.28 1.17
CA PHE A 92 3.36 0.68 2.09
C PHE A 92 3.97 0.40 3.46
N LEU A 93 3.11 0.32 4.46
CA LEU A 93 3.52 -0.07 5.81
C LEU A 93 3.63 -1.58 5.90
N GLU A 94 4.68 -2.10 6.53
CA GLU A 94 4.86 -3.51 6.74
C GLU A 94 5.49 -3.86 8.09
N THR A 95 5.17 -5.07 8.56
CA THR A 95 5.78 -5.70 9.73
C THR A 95 7.27 -5.98 9.46
N PRO A 96 8.20 -5.57 10.35
CA PRO A 96 9.65 -5.78 10.16
C PRO A 96 10.03 -7.24 9.82
N ALA A 97 9.35 -8.22 10.44
CA ALA A 97 9.57 -9.64 10.15
C ALA A 97 9.16 -10.12 8.75
N MET A 98 8.47 -9.29 7.98
CA MET A 98 8.12 -9.56 6.57
C MET A 98 9.11 -8.92 5.59
N LEU A 99 10.09 -8.17 6.08
CA LEU A 99 11.10 -7.49 5.27
C LEU A 99 12.38 -8.35 5.17
N PRO A 100 13.20 -8.16 4.12
CA PRO A 100 14.52 -8.78 4.03
C PRO A 100 15.39 -8.50 5.27
N PRO A 101 16.30 -9.42 5.67
CA PRO A 101 16.78 -10.57 4.89
C PRO A 101 15.98 -11.87 5.10
N SER A 102 14.97 -11.91 5.97
CA SER A 102 14.21 -13.13 6.24
C SER A 102 12.71 -12.85 6.21
N PRO A 103 12.10 -12.73 5.02
CA PRO A 103 10.66 -12.61 4.90
C PRO A 103 10.05 -13.88 5.47
N ALA A 104 9.45 -13.78 6.64
CA ALA A 104 8.67 -14.88 7.17
C ALA A 104 7.49 -15.08 6.21
N GLY A 105 7.28 -16.29 5.69
CA GLY A 105 6.32 -16.58 4.62
C GLY A 105 4.86 -16.24 4.98
N ARG A 106 3.86 -16.90 4.37
CA ARG A 106 2.42 -16.52 4.56
C ARG A 106 1.95 -16.35 6.02
N LEU A 107 2.53 -17.09 6.97
CA LEU A 107 2.20 -17.03 8.40
C LEU A 107 3.15 -16.12 9.21
N GLY A 108 4.09 -15.44 8.56
CA GLY A 108 5.15 -14.68 9.21
C GLY A 108 4.65 -13.62 10.17
N ARG A 109 3.61 -12.89 9.79
CA ARG A 109 2.97 -11.89 10.66
C ARG A 109 2.37 -12.51 11.94
N LEU A 110 1.81 -13.72 11.85
CA LEU A 110 1.24 -14.41 13.02
C LEU A 110 2.34 -14.95 13.94
N VAL A 111 3.43 -15.45 13.37
CA VAL A 111 4.60 -15.88 14.15
C VAL A 111 5.24 -14.68 14.87
N ALA A 112 5.41 -13.55 14.17
CA ALA A 112 5.89 -12.31 14.75
C ALA A 112 4.97 -11.80 15.86
N LEU A 113 3.65 -11.85 15.63
CA LEU A 113 2.65 -11.47 16.63
C LEU A 113 2.75 -12.33 17.90
N GLY A 114 2.89 -13.65 17.75
CA GLY A 114 3.05 -14.55 18.90
C GLY A 114 4.30 -14.28 19.72
N ARG A 115 5.43 -13.98 19.05
CA ARG A 115 6.68 -13.59 19.72
C ARG A 115 6.53 -12.27 20.46
N ASP A 116 5.94 -11.27 19.81
CA ASP A 116 5.72 -9.96 20.41
C ASP A 116 4.72 -10.01 21.57
N ALA A 117 3.71 -10.88 21.52
CA ALA A 117 2.79 -11.09 22.63
C ALA A 117 3.51 -11.58 23.89
N LEU A 118 4.47 -12.51 23.75
CA LEU A 118 5.29 -12.99 24.86
C LEU A 118 6.17 -11.88 25.44
N VAL A 119 6.84 -11.12 24.57
CA VAL A 119 7.67 -9.97 24.98
C VAL A 119 6.81 -8.93 25.72
N MET A 120 5.66 -8.56 25.17
CA MET A 120 4.74 -7.62 25.81
C MET A 120 4.27 -8.12 27.19
N ALA A 121 3.99 -9.41 27.34
CA ALA A 121 3.58 -9.99 28.63
C ALA A 121 4.70 -9.89 29.68
N GLN A 122 5.95 -10.15 29.28
CA GLN A 122 7.12 -10.05 30.17
C GLN A 122 7.40 -8.59 30.60
N HIS A 123 7.13 -7.63 29.71
CA HIS A 123 7.37 -6.21 29.94
C HIS A 123 6.13 -5.41 30.34
N TRP A 124 5.01 -6.07 30.68
CA TRP A 124 3.74 -5.40 30.91
C TRP A 124 3.80 -4.32 32.00
N GLN A 125 4.43 -4.62 33.15
CA GLN A 125 4.59 -3.65 34.24
C GLN A 125 5.40 -2.42 33.82
N GLN A 126 6.42 -2.60 32.98
CA GLN A 126 7.21 -1.48 32.43
C GLN A 126 6.40 -0.68 31.41
N ALA A 127 5.54 -1.33 30.62
CA ALA A 127 4.64 -0.66 29.69
C ALA A 127 3.51 0.14 30.39
N LEU A 128 3.28 -0.05 31.70
CA LEU A 128 2.36 0.77 32.48
C LEU A 128 2.97 2.11 32.92
N THR A 129 4.29 2.21 33.00
CA THR A 129 4.98 3.41 33.52
C THR A 129 5.29 4.43 32.44
N THR A 130 5.02 4.13 31.17
CA THR A 130 5.35 5.01 30.04
C THR A 130 4.43 4.79 28.85
N GLU A 131 4.15 5.88 28.13
CA GLU A 131 3.47 5.89 26.83
C GLU A 131 4.47 6.10 25.68
N ASN A 132 5.73 5.69 25.87
CA ASN A 132 6.76 5.75 24.84
C ASN A 132 6.85 4.43 24.05
N TRP A 133 7.48 4.48 22.88
CA TRP A 133 7.80 3.33 22.04
C TRP A 133 8.99 2.56 22.64
N ILE A 134 8.73 1.76 23.67
CA ILE A 134 9.79 1.14 24.47
C ILE A 134 10.20 -0.26 23.99
N ILE A 135 9.36 -0.94 23.21
CA ILE A 135 9.60 -2.32 22.81
C ILE A 135 9.80 -2.39 21.31
N LYS A 136 11.00 -2.80 20.89
CA LYS A 136 11.28 -3.13 19.49
C LYS A 136 10.86 -4.56 19.22
N GLY A 137 9.64 -4.73 18.72
CA GLY A 137 9.06 -6.01 18.35
C GLY A 137 9.35 -6.42 16.92
N GLN A 138 8.99 -7.66 16.60
CA GLN A 138 9.01 -8.20 15.24
C GLN A 138 7.86 -7.68 14.39
N THR A 139 6.78 -7.20 15.01
CA THR A 139 5.61 -6.56 14.39
C THR A 139 5.68 -5.04 14.32
N GLY A 140 6.83 -4.47 14.70
CA GLY A 140 7.10 -3.03 14.73
C GLY A 140 7.55 -2.55 16.11
N LEU A 141 7.70 -1.24 16.25
CA LEU A 141 7.80 -0.64 17.58
C LEU A 141 6.45 -0.77 18.28
N LEU A 142 6.45 -1.20 19.53
CA LEU A 142 5.24 -1.45 20.31
C LEU A 142 5.11 -0.45 21.45
N ARG A 143 3.87 -0.02 21.66
CA ARG A 143 3.50 0.84 22.77
C ARG A 143 2.12 0.47 23.27
N ARG A 144 1.96 0.40 24.59
CA ARG A 144 0.64 0.31 25.22
C ARG A 144 -0.08 1.67 25.17
N ARG A 145 -1.37 1.67 24.83
CA ARG A 145 -2.25 2.83 24.96
C ARG A 145 -3.01 2.81 26.29
N ALA A 146 -3.58 3.94 26.68
CA ALA A 146 -4.35 4.08 27.92
C ALA A 146 -5.49 3.06 28.05
N ASP A 147 -6.15 2.73 26.93
CA ASP A 147 -7.23 1.74 26.83
C ASP A 147 -6.76 0.27 26.92
N GLY A 148 -5.45 0.04 27.07
CA GLY A 148 -4.85 -1.29 27.09
C GLY A 148 -4.57 -1.88 25.72
N SER A 149 -4.97 -1.23 24.62
CA SER A 149 -4.61 -1.66 23.27
C SER A 149 -3.12 -1.44 22.99
N ILE A 150 -2.55 -2.24 22.08
CA ILE A 150 -1.16 -2.09 21.65
C ILE A 150 -1.11 -1.35 20.32
N ALA A 151 -0.46 -0.19 20.32
CA ALA A 151 -0.08 0.54 19.12
C ALA A 151 1.16 -0.10 18.50
N ARG A 152 1.22 -0.10 17.16
CA ARG A 152 2.39 -0.54 16.40
C ARG A 152 2.84 0.58 15.46
N ALA A 153 4.14 0.87 15.45
CA ALA A 153 4.79 1.66 14.41
C ALA A 153 5.52 0.68 13.49
N LEU A 154 5.05 0.62 12.24
CA LEU A 154 5.50 -0.30 11.19
C LEU A 154 6.58 0.37 10.33
N ASP A 155 7.32 -0.45 9.60
CA ASP A 155 8.38 0.04 8.70
C ASP A 155 7.77 0.37 7.33
N LEU A 156 8.38 1.34 6.64
CA LEU A 156 8.03 1.64 5.26
C LEU A 156 8.71 0.65 4.33
N ALA A 157 7.99 0.24 3.31
CA ALA A 157 8.42 -0.73 2.33
C ALA A 157 7.96 -0.35 0.92
N THR A 158 8.61 -0.93 -0.07
CA THR A 158 8.23 -0.84 -1.49
C THR A 158 8.44 -2.19 -2.17
N PHE A 159 7.83 -2.37 -3.34
CA PHE A 159 8.13 -3.50 -4.21
C PHE A 159 9.24 -3.14 -5.19
N ASP A 160 10.23 -4.02 -5.31
CA ASP A 160 11.21 -4.00 -6.40
C ASP A 160 11.16 -5.34 -7.15
N GLY A 161 10.42 -5.33 -8.25
CA GLY A 161 10.24 -6.51 -9.09
C GLY A 161 9.37 -7.54 -8.40
N ALA A 162 9.92 -8.71 -8.09
CA ALA A 162 9.15 -9.79 -7.45
C ALA A 162 9.14 -9.69 -5.92
N GLU A 163 9.99 -8.86 -5.34
CA GLU A 163 10.32 -8.86 -3.92
C GLU A 163 9.93 -7.56 -3.21
N VAL A 164 9.78 -7.65 -1.90
CA VAL A 164 9.59 -6.49 -1.01
C VAL A 164 10.95 -6.01 -0.52
N ARG A 165 11.14 -4.70 -0.45
CA ARG A 165 12.30 -4.06 0.15
C ARG A 165 11.88 -3.04 1.19
N ALA A 166 12.70 -2.88 2.23
CA ALA A 166 12.57 -1.75 3.13
C ALA A 166 12.85 -0.45 2.38
N LEU A 167 12.10 0.59 2.70
CA LEU A 167 12.33 1.95 2.21
C LEU A 167 13.22 2.67 3.22
N GLU A 168 14.46 2.97 2.83
CA GLU A 168 15.43 3.73 3.64
C GLU A 168 15.11 5.24 3.68
#